data_AF-A0A2A5Z111-F1
#
_entry.id   AF-A0A2A5Z111-F1
#
_cell.length_a   1.000
_cell.length_b   1.000
_cell.length_c   1.000
_cell.angle_alpha   90.00
_cell.angle_beta   90.00
_cell.angle_gamma   90.00
#
_symmetry.space_group_name_H-M   'P 1'
#
loop_
_entity.id
_entity.type
_entity.pdbx_description
1 polymer ?
#
loop_
_entity_poly.entity_id
_entity_poly.type
_entity_poly.pdbx_seq_one_letter_code
_entity_poly.pdbx_strand_id
1 'polypeptide(L)'
;MTSLETATNKRRWWKEVLFILGFYLVYARIRNQFGSNGLFAATTTTAADNARRIIDLEKKMGLFFEEQLQNFFIDWGWFLWFWNVFYGSLHFVVTIATGIFLFRRFPARFLRYRTGLAVTTAFGLIGFATFPLMPPRLLSSPPPYGGSMADFAFIDTLSVHGGLWSFDSGTLQAISNQWAAMPSLHLAWAAWCALALIPILKSRWARILMWAYPVATSFGIVITANHYWVDGLAGLIVLGVGMRCAGWLEKIRFS
;
A
#
# COMPACT_ATOMS: atom_id res chain seq x y z
N MET A 1 -0.71 -5.52 37.72
CA MET A 1 0.03 -4.77 36.69
C MET A 1 0.96 -5.75 35.98
N THR A 2 0.70 -6.08 34.73
CA THR A 2 1.50 -7.04 33.95
C THR A 2 2.89 -6.45 33.66
N SER A 3 3.94 -7.28 33.63
CA SER A 3 5.34 -6.88 33.34
C SER A 3 5.49 -6.00 32.08
N LEU A 4 4.62 -6.19 31.09
CA LEU A 4 4.48 -5.37 29.88
C LEU A 4 4.17 -3.89 30.17
N GLU A 5 3.29 -3.60 31.12
CA GLU A 5 2.88 -2.24 31.47
C GLU A 5 4.03 -1.46 32.11
N THR A 6 4.78 -2.13 33.00
CA THR A 6 5.95 -1.57 33.69
C THR A 6 7.10 -1.31 32.71
N ALA A 7 7.32 -2.20 31.73
CA ALA A 7 8.30 -2.00 30.65
C ALA A 7 7.91 -0.87 29.69
N THR A 8 6.61 -0.70 29.39
CA THR A 8 6.10 0.42 28.58
C THR A 8 6.15 1.78 29.28
N ASN A 9 6.44 1.86 30.57
CA ASN A 9 6.43 3.12 31.32
C ASN A 9 7.70 3.98 31.11
N LYS A 10 8.83 3.37 30.67
CA LYS A 10 10.05 4.11 30.28
C LYS A 10 10.05 4.49 28.78
N ARG A 11 8.99 5.18 28.31
CA ARG A 11 8.84 5.58 26.89
C ARG A 11 9.90 6.57 26.48
N ARG A 12 10.92 6.10 25.77
CA ARG A 12 11.90 6.95 25.09
C ARG A 12 11.43 7.18 23.67
N TRP A 13 10.62 8.22 23.45
CA TRP A 13 10.08 8.60 22.13
C TRP A 13 11.17 8.65 21.04
N TRP A 14 12.39 9.03 21.43
CA TRP A 14 13.54 9.07 20.54
C TRP A 14 13.92 7.69 19.97
N LYS A 15 13.71 6.58 20.70
CA LYS A 15 13.97 5.23 20.17
C LYS A 15 13.00 4.87 19.05
N GLU A 16 11.75 5.31 19.17
CA GLU A 16 10.74 5.11 18.13
C GLU A 16 11.05 5.94 16.89
N VAL A 17 11.48 7.20 17.09
CA VAL A 17 11.95 8.05 16.00
C VAL A 17 13.16 7.43 15.30
N LEU A 18 14.16 6.93 16.04
CA LEU A 18 15.32 6.26 15.46
C LEU A 18 14.94 4.98 14.71
N PHE A 19 13.98 4.19 15.22
CA PHE A 19 13.49 3.00 14.53
C PHE A 19 12.80 3.37 13.21
N ILE A 20 11.91 4.36 13.22
CA ILE A 20 11.20 4.83 12.02
C ILE A 20 12.19 5.42 11.01
N LEU A 21 13.14 6.24 11.46
CA LEU A 21 14.19 6.80 10.61
C LEU A 21 15.07 5.70 10.02
N GLY A 22 15.54 4.76 10.84
CA GLY A 22 16.34 3.63 10.38
C GLY A 22 15.60 2.77 9.35
N PHE A 23 14.33 2.45 9.61
CA PHE A 23 13.48 1.75 8.66
C PHE A 23 13.29 2.55 7.37
N TYR A 24 13.01 3.85 7.47
CA TYR A 24 12.85 4.72 6.31
C TYR A 24 14.13 4.80 5.46
N LEU A 25 15.31 4.87 6.08
CA LEU A 25 16.59 4.88 5.37
C LEU A 25 16.83 3.56 4.63
N VAL A 26 16.57 2.41 5.28
CA VAL A 26 16.67 1.10 4.64
C VAL A 26 15.65 0.96 3.51
N TYR A 27 14.40 1.37 3.76
CA TYR A 27 13.33 1.43 2.76
C TYR A 27 13.73 2.27 1.55
N ALA A 28 14.23 3.49 1.78
CA ALA A 28 14.64 4.40 0.72
C ALA A 28 15.81 3.84 -0.08
N ARG A 29 16.77 3.17 0.57
CA ARG A 29 17.89 2.49 -0.10
C ARG A 29 17.40 1.36 -1.01
N ILE A 30 16.59 0.44 -0.48
CA ILE A 30 16.05 -0.69 -1.25
C ILE A 30 15.22 -0.16 -2.42
N ARG A 31 14.31 0.78 -2.16
CA ARG A 31 13.47 1.40 -3.19
C ARG A 31 14.28 2.10 -4.26
N ASN A 32 15.32 2.85 -3.91
CA ASN A 32 16.13 3.56 -4.90
C ASN A 32 16.98 2.58 -5.74
N GLN A 33 17.35 1.43 -5.19
CA GLN A 33 18.15 0.42 -5.90
C GLN A 33 17.31 -0.46 -6.83
N PHE A 34 16.11 -0.85 -6.40
CA PHE A 34 15.21 -1.78 -7.11
C PHE A 34 13.99 -1.08 -7.74
N GLY A 35 13.85 0.22 -7.54
CA GLY A 35 12.80 1.02 -8.18
C GLY A 35 12.99 1.06 -9.69
N SER A 36 11.98 1.50 -10.42
CA SER A 36 11.98 1.60 -11.89
C SER A 36 13.13 2.43 -12.49
N ASN A 37 13.87 3.19 -11.69
CA ASN A 37 15.06 3.98 -12.08
C ASN A 37 16.35 3.56 -11.36
N GLY A 38 16.31 2.46 -10.60
CA GLY A 38 17.43 1.97 -9.81
C GLY A 38 18.43 1.14 -10.62
N LEU A 39 19.59 0.87 -10.02
CA LEU A 39 20.64 0.05 -10.64
C LEU A 39 20.18 -1.38 -10.97
N PHE A 40 19.24 -1.91 -10.21
CA PHE A 40 18.61 -3.22 -10.43
C PHE A 40 17.14 -3.07 -10.85
N ALA A 41 16.80 -1.97 -11.52
CA ALA A 41 15.47 -1.76 -12.07
C ALA A 41 15.09 -2.93 -12.98
N ALA A 42 13.85 -3.38 -12.86
CA ALA A 42 13.28 -4.27 -13.86
C ALA A 42 13.24 -3.60 -15.23
N THR A 43 13.04 -4.36 -16.29
CA THR A 43 12.73 -3.76 -17.60
C THR A 43 11.23 -3.53 -17.72
N THR A 44 10.84 -2.54 -18.52
CA THR A 44 9.44 -2.30 -18.89
C THR A 44 8.80 -3.58 -19.45
N THR A 45 9.55 -4.36 -20.22
CA THR A 45 9.11 -5.66 -20.77
C THR A 45 8.82 -6.69 -19.68
N THR A 46 9.67 -6.82 -18.66
CA THR A 46 9.45 -7.77 -17.55
C THR A 46 8.19 -7.40 -16.77
N ALA A 47 8.01 -6.11 -16.48
CA ALA A 47 6.83 -5.62 -15.76
C ALA A 47 5.54 -5.81 -16.59
N ALA A 48 5.61 -5.58 -17.90
CA ALA A 48 4.54 -5.83 -18.86
C ALA A 48 4.16 -7.31 -18.95
N ASP A 49 5.13 -8.22 -19.03
CA ASP A 49 4.89 -9.66 -19.10
C ASP A 49 4.24 -10.19 -17.82
N ASN A 50 4.67 -9.70 -16.64
CA ASN A 50 4.01 -10.01 -15.39
C ASN A 50 2.56 -9.47 -15.34
N ALA A 51 2.32 -8.30 -15.94
CA ALA A 51 0.96 -7.75 -16.10
C ALA A 51 0.07 -8.69 -16.91
N ARG A 52 0.56 -9.15 -18.07
CA ARG A 52 -0.16 -10.13 -18.91
C ARG A 52 -0.48 -11.41 -18.14
N ARG A 53 0.45 -11.92 -17.32
CA ARG A 53 0.20 -13.11 -16.47
C ARG A 53 -0.93 -12.91 -15.46
N ILE A 54 -0.98 -11.75 -14.80
CA ILE A 54 -2.06 -11.42 -13.85
C ILE A 54 -3.39 -11.27 -14.59
N ILE A 55 -3.41 -10.55 -15.71
CA ILE A 55 -4.61 -10.37 -16.53
C ILE A 55 -5.13 -11.73 -17.06
N ASP A 56 -4.25 -12.60 -17.54
CA ASP A 56 -4.64 -13.94 -18.01
C ASP A 56 -5.21 -14.79 -16.89
N LEU A 57 -4.66 -14.68 -15.67
CA LEU A 57 -5.19 -15.35 -14.49
C LEU A 57 -6.60 -14.83 -14.14
N GLU A 58 -6.78 -13.52 -14.11
CA GLU A 58 -8.09 -12.88 -13.83
C GLU A 58 -9.13 -13.23 -14.90
N LYS A 59 -8.76 -13.19 -16.18
CA LYS A 59 -9.63 -13.61 -17.29
C LYS A 59 -10.02 -15.08 -17.18
N LYS A 60 -9.09 -15.98 -16.81
CA LYS A 60 -9.40 -17.41 -16.55
C LYS A 60 -10.37 -17.61 -15.38
N MET A 61 -10.31 -16.76 -14.36
CA MET A 61 -11.25 -16.77 -13.24
C MET A 61 -12.60 -16.10 -13.57
N GLY A 62 -12.70 -15.40 -14.69
CA GLY A 62 -13.86 -14.55 -15.02
C GLY A 62 -13.97 -13.29 -14.14
N LEU A 63 -12.86 -12.85 -13.55
CA LEU A 63 -12.81 -11.73 -12.60
C LEU A 63 -11.95 -10.56 -13.12
N PHE A 64 -11.77 -10.44 -14.44
CA PHE A 64 -11.17 -9.26 -15.06
C PHE A 64 -12.27 -8.23 -15.35
N PHE A 65 -12.55 -7.38 -14.38
CA PHE A 65 -13.64 -6.38 -14.45
C PHE A 65 -13.16 -4.94 -14.30
N GLU A 66 -11.88 -4.74 -13.95
CA GLU A 66 -11.30 -3.45 -13.61
C GLU A 66 -11.42 -2.43 -14.74
N GLU A 67 -11.24 -2.88 -15.99
CA GLU A 67 -11.34 -2.02 -17.17
C GLU A 67 -12.76 -1.49 -17.35
N GLN A 68 -13.77 -2.38 -17.23
CA GLN A 68 -15.18 -1.99 -17.30
C GLN A 68 -15.56 -1.05 -16.16
N LEU A 69 -15.05 -1.34 -14.95
CA LEU A 69 -15.30 -0.53 -13.77
C LEU A 69 -14.71 0.87 -13.91
N GLN A 70 -13.46 1.01 -14.38
CA GLN A 70 -12.87 2.32 -14.62
C GLN A 70 -13.62 3.06 -15.73
N ASN A 71 -13.91 2.40 -16.85
CA ASN A 71 -14.61 3.02 -17.97
C ASN A 71 -15.98 3.57 -17.58
N PHE A 72 -16.70 2.92 -16.66
CA PHE A 72 -17.97 3.42 -16.13
C PHE A 72 -17.85 4.80 -15.46
N PHE A 73 -16.72 5.09 -14.80
CA PHE A 73 -16.47 6.34 -14.08
C PHE A 73 -15.59 7.33 -14.84
N ILE A 74 -15.19 7.02 -16.08
CA ILE A 74 -14.10 7.76 -16.74
C ILE A 74 -14.43 9.23 -16.99
N ASP A 75 -15.70 9.54 -17.25
CA ASP A 75 -16.16 10.91 -17.48
C ASP A 75 -16.42 11.68 -16.17
N TRP A 76 -16.26 11.04 -15.01
CA TRP A 76 -16.60 11.61 -13.71
C TRP A 76 -15.36 12.27 -13.08
N GLY A 77 -14.82 13.30 -13.73
CA GLY A 77 -13.51 13.87 -13.38
C GLY A 77 -13.31 14.23 -11.90
N TRP A 78 -14.29 14.89 -11.25
CA TRP A 78 -14.21 15.19 -9.81
C TRP A 78 -14.23 13.95 -8.92
N PHE A 79 -14.95 12.90 -9.33
CA PHE A 79 -15.00 11.64 -8.62
C PHE A 79 -13.65 10.93 -8.69
N LEU A 80 -13.04 10.85 -9.87
CA LEU A 80 -11.71 10.27 -10.04
C LEU A 80 -10.63 11.07 -9.33
N TRP A 81 -10.70 12.41 -9.37
CA TRP A 81 -9.81 13.27 -8.59
C TRP A 81 -9.92 13.00 -7.08
N PHE A 82 -11.14 12.88 -6.54
CA PHE A 82 -11.35 12.52 -5.14
C PHE A 82 -10.65 11.20 -4.81
N TRP A 83 -10.81 10.19 -5.65
CA TRP A 83 -10.20 8.88 -5.41
C TRP A 83 -8.68 8.91 -5.51
N ASN A 84 -8.12 9.67 -6.46
CA ASN A 84 -6.69 9.95 -6.55
C ASN A 84 -6.13 10.55 -5.25
N VAL A 85 -6.81 11.56 -4.71
CA VAL A 85 -6.45 12.16 -3.43
C VAL A 85 -6.64 11.17 -2.28
N PHE A 86 -7.72 10.41 -2.30
CA PHE A 86 -8.11 9.49 -1.24
C PHE A 86 -7.06 8.39 -1.07
N TYR A 87 -6.81 7.60 -2.12
CA TYR A 87 -5.87 6.49 -2.03
C TYR A 87 -4.44 7.02 -1.88
N GLY A 88 -4.10 8.14 -2.53
CA GLY A 88 -2.77 8.74 -2.48
C GLY A 88 -2.39 9.30 -1.10
N SER A 89 -3.36 9.72 -0.28
CA SER A 89 -3.09 10.45 0.97
C SER A 89 -3.49 9.72 2.24
N LEU A 90 -4.70 9.11 2.29
CA LEU A 90 -5.22 8.63 3.58
C LEU A 90 -4.40 7.48 4.17
N HIS A 91 -3.82 6.63 3.34
CA HIS A 91 -2.98 5.53 3.84
C HIS A 91 -1.75 6.05 4.59
N PHE A 92 -1.26 7.27 4.32
CA PHE A 92 -0.24 7.91 5.17
C PHE A 92 -0.87 8.57 6.40
N VAL A 93 -1.84 9.46 6.20
CA VAL A 93 -2.44 10.28 7.27
C VAL A 93 -3.07 9.42 8.36
N VAL A 94 -3.90 8.46 7.97
CA VAL A 94 -4.62 7.57 8.91
C VAL A 94 -3.65 6.62 9.61
N THR A 95 -2.61 6.15 8.92
CA THR A 95 -1.57 5.28 9.53
C THR A 95 -0.77 6.04 10.58
N ILE A 96 -0.33 7.26 10.28
CA ILE A 96 0.38 8.12 11.24
C ILE A 96 -0.52 8.44 12.43
N ALA A 97 -1.76 8.86 12.19
CA ALA A 97 -2.73 9.15 13.24
C ALA A 97 -3.00 7.93 14.13
N THR A 98 -3.19 6.75 13.53
CA THR A 98 -3.35 5.47 14.24
C THR A 98 -2.12 5.16 15.08
N GLY A 99 -0.92 5.30 14.53
CA GLY A 99 0.34 5.10 15.23
C GLY A 99 0.48 6.02 16.45
N ILE A 100 0.23 7.32 16.28
CA ILE A 100 0.27 8.31 17.37
C ILE A 100 -0.77 7.98 18.45
N PHE A 101 -2.00 7.66 18.03
CA PHE A 101 -3.08 7.32 18.96
C PHE A 101 -2.74 6.09 19.81
N LEU A 102 -2.28 5.01 19.18
CA LEU A 102 -1.84 3.80 19.87
C LEU A 102 -0.63 4.08 20.75
N PHE A 103 0.36 4.84 20.26
CA PHE A 103 1.55 5.18 21.04
C PHE A 103 1.19 5.91 22.33
N ARG A 104 0.21 6.82 22.30
CA ARG A 104 -0.24 7.56 23.48
C ARG A 104 -1.11 6.71 24.40
N ARG A 105 -2.15 6.08 23.86
CA ARG A 105 -3.24 5.46 24.65
C ARG A 105 -3.09 3.95 24.87
N PHE A 106 -2.42 3.24 23.98
CA PHE A 106 -2.32 1.77 23.99
C PHE A 106 -0.89 1.30 23.65
N PRO A 107 0.12 1.60 24.50
CA PRO A 107 1.53 1.42 24.17
C PRO A 107 1.92 -0.03 23.87
N ALA A 108 1.37 -1.02 24.59
CA ALA A 108 1.62 -2.43 24.31
C ALA A 108 1.10 -2.81 22.90
N ARG A 109 -0.11 -2.34 22.56
CA ARG A 109 -0.69 -2.52 21.23
C ARG A 109 0.14 -1.83 20.15
N PHE A 110 0.61 -0.61 20.42
CA PHE A 110 1.47 0.13 19.50
C PHE A 110 2.71 -0.67 19.11
N LEU A 111 3.42 -1.27 20.07
CA LEU A 111 4.66 -2.01 19.78
C LEU A 111 4.43 -3.21 18.84
N ARG A 112 3.37 -3.98 19.09
CA ARG A 112 2.98 -5.11 18.23
C ARG A 112 2.62 -4.64 16.83
N TYR A 113 1.73 -3.66 16.73
CA TYR A 113 1.24 -3.20 15.42
C TYR A 113 2.30 -2.42 14.63
N ARG A 114 3.17 -1.64 15.29
CA ARG A 114 4.33 -1.00 14.66
C ARG A 114 5.27 -2.04 14.05
N THR A 115 5.57 -3.12 14.79
CA THR A 115 6.41 -4.21 14.28
C THR A 115 5.72 -4.93 13.12
N GLY A 116 4.41 -5.18 13.23
CA GLY A 116 3.60 -5.75 12.15
C GLY A 116 3.67 -4.91 10.87
N LEU A 117 3.46 -3.60 10.97
CA LEU A 117 3.53 -2.68 9.83
C LEU A 117 4.90 -2.67 9.17
N ALA A 118 5.97 -2.65 9.96
CA ALA A 118 7.35 -2.68 9.44
C ALA A 118 7.63 -3.99 8.70
N VAL A 119 7.23 -5.14 9.25
CA VAL A 119 7.41 -6.45 8.61
C VAL A 119 6.56 -6.58 7.35
N THR A 120 5.28 -6.16 7.40
CA THR A 120 4.39 -6.10 6.22
C THR A 120 4.99 -5.26 5.11
N THR A 121 5.53 -4.08 5.43
CA THR A 121 6.14 -3.19 4.44
C THR A 121 7.44 -3.81 3.88
N ALA A 122 8.24 -4.48 4.70
CA ALA A 122 9.44 -5.18 4.26
C ALA A 122 9.11 -6.32 3.28
N PHE A 123 8.08 -7.12 3.56
CA PHE A 123 7.60 -8.14 2.61
C PHE A 123 7.02 -7.53 1.32
N GLY A 124 6.37 -6.37 1.41
CA GLY A 124 5.94 -5.62 0.23
C GLY A 124 7.10 -5.21 -0.66
N LEU A 125 8.19 -4.71 -0.06
CA LEU A 125 9.41 -4.39 -0.80
C LEU A 125 10.05 -5.60 -1.48
N ILE A 126 10.05 -6.76 -0.81
CA ILE A 126 10.50 -8.01 -1.42
C ILE A 126 9.62 -8.34 -2.64
N GLY A 127 8.30 -8.24 -2.50
CA GLY A 127 7.36 -8.42 -3.60
C GLY A 127 7.66 -7.52 -4.79
N PHE A 128 7.86 -6.22 -4.57
CA PHE A 128 8.20 -5.26 -5.62
C PHE A 128 9.51 -5.59 -6.35
N ALA A 129 10.50 -6.11 -5.63
CA ALA A 129 11.78 -6.49 -6.21
C ALA A 129 11.72 -7.82 -6.97
N THR A 130 10.96 -8.80 -6.47
CA THR A 130 10.89 -10.14 -7.07
C THR A 130 9.83 -10.29 -8.14
N PHE A 131 8.80 -9.43 -8.12
CA PHE A 131 7.67 -9.46 -9.04
C PHE A 131 7.32 -8.03 -9.46
N PRO A 132 8.18 -7.37 -10.25
CA PRO A 132 7.86 -6.06 -10.84
C PRO A 132 6.61 -6.22 -11.70
N LEU A 133 5.56 -5.45 -11.41
CA LEU A 133 4.25 -5.57 -12.04
C LEU A 133 3.80 -4.22 -12.58
N MET A 134 3.55 -4.16 -13.88
CA MET A 134 3.03 -2.96 -14.52
C MET A 134 1.56 -2.74 -14.10
N PRO A 135 1.24 -1.59 -13.47
CA PRO A 135 -0.13 -1.27 -13.09
C PRO A 135 -1.01 -1.02 -14.32
N PRO A 136 -2.34 -1.23 -14.22
CA PRO A 136 -3.24 -1.11 -15.37
C PRO A 136 -3.13 0.23 -16.12
N ARG A 137 -2.96 1.35 -15.41
CA ARG A 137 -2.83 2.70 -15.98
C ARG A 137 -1.66 2.86 -16.96
N LEU A 138 -0.63 2.01 -16.82
CA LEU A 138 0.58 2.06 -17.65
C LEU A 138 0.53 1.09 -18.83
N LEU A 139 -0.46 0.20 -18.93
CA LEU A 139 -0.53 -0.81 -19.99
C LEU A 139 -0.51 -0.17 -21.38
N SER A 140 -1.39 0.80 -21.62
CA SER A 140 -1.56 1.49 -22.91
C SER A 140 -0.69 2.74 -23.03
N SER A 141 0.00 3.12 -21.95
CA SER A 141 0.87 4.30 -21.93
C SER A 141 2.14 4.10 -22.77
N PRO A 142 2.70 5.17 -23.36
CA PRO A 142 3.95 5.09 -24.11
C PRO A 142 5.17 4.84 -23.20
N PRO A 143 6.33 4.44 -23.77
CA PRO A 143 7.59 4.34 -23.04
C PRO A 143 8.02 5.69 -22.44
N PRO A 144 8.89 5.73 -21.42
CA PRO A 144 9.77 4.64 -20.98
C PRO A 144 9.14 3.64 -19.99
N TYR A 145 8.09 4.02 -19.25
CA TYR A 145 7.51 3.16 -18.20
C TYR A 145 6.26 2.37 -18.64
N GLY A 146 5.60 2.80 -19.71
CA GLY A 146 4.37 2.18 -20.22
C GLY A 146 4.62 1.02 -21.18
N GLY A 147 3.62 0.13 -21.29
CA GLY A 147 3.70 -1.12 -22.05
C GLY A 147 3.33 -1.02 -23.52
N SER A 148 2.77 0.12 -23.97
CA SER A 148 2.24 0.31 -25.35
C SER A 148 1.29 -0.82 -25.81
N MET A 149 0.51 -1.37 -24.87
CA MET A 149 -0.45 -2.44 -25.11
C MET A 149 -1.78 -1.87 -25.58
N ALA A 150 -2.07 -1.99 -26.88
CA ALA A 150 -3.28 -1.44 -27.48
C ALA A 150 -4.56 -2.25 -27.20
N ASP A 151 -4.43 -3.44 -26.61
CA ASP A 151 -5.53 -4.34 -26.24
C ASP A 151 -6.26 -3.92 -24.96
N PHE A 152 -5.81 -2.85 -24.29
CA PHE A 152 -6.41 -2.32 -23.06
C PHE A 152 -6.70 -0.83 -23.20
N ALA A 153 -7.76 -0.36 -22.54
CA ALA A 153 -8.24 1.02 -22.56
C ALA A 153 -8.18 1.71 -21.19
N PHE A 154 -7.25 1.29 -20.31
CA PHE A 154 -7.04 1.97 -19.03
C PHE A 154 -6.46 3.37 -19.22
N ILE A 155 -6.90 4.29 -18.36
CA ILE A 155 -6.43 5.68 -18.33
C ILE A 155 -5.67 5.95 -17.04
N ASP A 156 -4.53 6.63 -17.16
CA ASP A 156 -3.83 7.19 -16.01
C ASP A 156 -4.58 8.42 -15.48
N THR A 157 -5.53 8.14 -14.59
CA THR A 157 -6.37 9.16 -13.97
C THR A 157 -5.59 10.18 -13.16
N LEU A 158 -4.38 9.85 -12.68
CA LEU A 158 -3.53 10.81 -11.97
C LEU A 158 -2.87 11.81 -12.92
N SER A 159 -2.50 11.38 -14.13
CA SER A 159 -1.97 12.31 -15.15
C SER A 159 -3.08 13.18 -15.73
N VAL A 160 -4.30 12.65 -15.90
CA VAL A 160 -5.42 13.37 -16.51
C VAL A 160 -6.13 14.31 -15.52
N HIS A 161 -6.48 13.83 -14.33
CA HIS A 161 -7.27 14.60 -13.36
C HIS A 161 -6.42 15.20 -12.24
N GLY A 162 -5.18 14.76 -12.08
CA GLY A 162 -4.32 15.20 -10.99
C GLY A 162 -4.69 14.62 -9.63
N GLY A 163 -4.05 15.16 -8.61
CA GLY A 163 -4.25 14.85 -7.19
C GLY A 163 -3.34 15.76 -6.35
N LEU A 164 -3.44 15.68 -5.01
CA LEU A 164 -2.57 16.45 -4.11
C LEU A 164 -1.07 16.15 -4.31
N TRP A 165 -0.76 15.01 -4.94
CA TRP A 165 0.59 14.48 -5.13
C TRP A 165 0.88 14.19 -6.61
N SER A 166 0.42 15.04 -7.54
CA SER A 166 0.61 14.82 -8.98
C SER A 166 2.05 14.42 -9.31
N PHE A 167 2.20 13.34 -10.08
CA PHE A 167 3.49 12.80 -10.49
C PHE A 167 4.32 13.77 -11.35
N ASP A 168 3.74 14.90 -11.78
CA ASP A 168 4.43 16.01 -12.46
C ASP A 168 5.29 16.90 -11.55
N SER A 169 5.18 16.77 -10.22
CA SER A 169 6.19 17.34 -9.34
C SER A 169 7.41 16.42 -9.38
N GLY A 170 8.43 16.78 -10.18
CA GLY A 170 9.61 15.95 -10.50
C GLY A 170 10.37 15.36 -9.29
N THR A 171 10.06 15.80 -8.07
CA THR A 171 10.57 15.21 -6.82
C THR A 171 9.87 13.89 -6.44
N LEU A 172 8.59 13.66 -6.79
CA LEU A 172 7.83 12.44 -6.43
C LEU A 172 7.93 11.32 -7.48
N GLN A 173 8.09 11.66 -8.75
CA GLN A 173 8.30 10.69 -9.84
C GLN A 173 9.64 9.97 -9.71
N ALA A 174 10.69 10.68 -9.29
CA ALA A 174 12.01 10.11 -8.99
C ALA A 174 12.03 9.22 -7.72
N ILE A 175 10.95 9.27 -6.92
CA ILE A 175 10.84 8.61 -5.61
C ILE A 175 9.89 7.39 -5.64
N SER A 176 9.05 7.24 -6.67
CA SER A 176 8.05 6.16 -6.77
C SER A 176 8.45 5.09 -7.79
N ASN A 177 8.46 3.83 -7.36
CA ASN A 177 8.67 2.68 -8.25
C ASN A 177 7.41 2.49 -9.12
N GLN A 178 7.50 2.80 -10.42
CA GLN A 178 6.36 2.79 -11.33
C GLN A 178 5.74 1.39 -11.54
N TRP A 179 6.50 0.32 -11.29
CA TRP A 179 6.06 -1.07 -11.43
C TRP A 179 5.87 -1.79 -10.08
N ALA A 180 5.66 -1.05 -9.00
CA ALA A 180 5.39 -1.61 -7.67
C ALA A 180 3.88 -1.84 -7.42
N ALA A 181 3.18 -2.46 -8.38
CA ALA A 181 1.74 -2.72 -8.23
C ALA A 181 1.46 -3.87 -7.23
N MET A 182 2.19 -4.98 -7.27
CA MET A 182 1.94 -6.11 -6.36
C MET A 182 3.07 -6.27 -5.34
N PRO A 183 2.76 -6.40 -4.02
CA PRO A 183 1.44 -6.34 -3.38
C PRO A 183 0.98 -4.89 -3.07
N SER A 184 -0.33 -4.65 -2.99
CA SER A 184 -0.85 -3.31 -2.67
C SER A 184 -0.61 -2.92 -1.21
N LEU A 185 0.40 -2.08 -0.97
CA LEU A 185 0.66 -1.50 0.35
C LEU A 185 -0.41 -0.50 0.79
N HIS A 186 -1.10 0.17 -0.15
CA HIS A 186 -2.23 1.05 0.17
C HIS A 186 -3.31 0.29 0.93
N LEU A 187 -3.75 -0.86 0.39
CA LEU A 187 -4.76 -1.68 1.05
C LEU A 187 -4.21 -2.33 2.32
N ALA A 188 -2.96 -2.82 2.31
CA ALA A 188 -2.35 -3.41 3.49
C ALA A 188 -2.30 -2.42 4.68
N TRP A 189 -1.94 -1.15 4.43
CA TRP A 189 -1.85 -0.12 5.48
C TRP A 189 -3.25 0.34 5.93
N ALA A 190 -4.21 0.46 5.02
CA ALA A 190 -5.59 0.75 5.37
C ALA A 190 -6.21 -0.35 6.24
N ALA A 191 -6.01 -1.61 5.87
CA ALA A 191 -6.46 -2.76 6.64
C ALA A 191 -5.71 -2.88 7.98
N TRP A 192 -4.42 -2.54 8.03
CA TRP A 192 -3.66 -2.46 9.28
C TRP A 192 -4.30 -1.47 10.26
N CYS A 193 -4.72 -0.29 9.79
CA CYS A 193 -5.42 0.70 10.62
C CYS A 193 -6.71 0.14 11.20
N ALA A 194 -7.51 -0.53 10.35
CA ALA A 194 -8.76 -1.18 10.76
C ALA A 194 -8.49 -2.26 11.83
N LEU A 195 -7.54 -3.18 11.59
CA LEU A 195 -7.16 -4.22 12.55
C LEU A 195 -6.65 -3.65 13.87
N ALA A 196 -5.95 -2.52 13.83
CA ALA A 196 -5.36 -1.90 15.00
C ALA A 196 -6.41 -1.21 15.89
N LEU A 197 -7.39 -0.55 15.28
CA LEU A 197 -8.36 0.29 15.98
C LEU A 197 -9.68 -0.43 16.30
N ILE A 198 -10.22 -1.25 15.39
CA ILE A 198 -11.57 -1.84 15.55
C ILE A 198 -11.80 -2.53 16.89
N PRO A 199 -10.86 -3.36 17.41
CA PRO A 199 -11.07 -4.05 18.68
C PRO A 199 -11.15 -3.12 19.91
N ILE A 200 -10.71 -1.87 19.80
CA ILE A 200 -10.75 -0.87 20.88
C ILE A 200 -11.82 0.21 20.66
N LEU A 201 -12.52 0.20 19.53
CA LEU A 201 -13.64 1.10 19.27
C LEU A 201 -14.91 0.62 19.97
N LYS A 202 -15.59 1.52 20.69
CA LYS A 202 -16.85 1.23 21.39
C LYS A 202 -18.08 1.46 20.51
N SER A 203 -18.06 2.47 19.64
CA SER A 203 -19.19 2.82 18.77
C SER A 203 -19.30 1.87 17.58
N ARG A 204 -20.50 1.34 17.33
CA ARG A 204 -20.82 0.55 16.12
C ARG A 204 -20.53 1.32 14.84
N TRP A 205 -20.83 2.62 14.82
CA TRP A 205 -20.61 3.49 13.66
C TRP A 205 -19.13 3.71 13.39
N ALA A 206 -18.32 3.87 14.45
CA ALA A 206 -16.88 3.98 14.30
C ALA A 206 -16.26 2.69 13.74
N ARG A 207 -16.76 1.52 14.15
CA ARG A 207 -16.32 0.23 13.58
C ARG A 207 -16.71 0.08 12.11
N ILE A 208 -17.93 0.45 11.74
CA ILE A 208 -18.39 0.44 10.35
C ILE A 208 -17.52 1.37 9.50
N LEU A 209 -17.29 2.61 9.95
CA LEU A 209 -16.44 3.56 9.24
C LEU A 209 -15.00 3.03 9.08
N MET A 210 -14.46 2.37 10.11
CA MET A 210 -13.11 1.77 10.01
C MET A 210 -13.04 0.55 9.09
N TRP A 211 -14.12 -0.22 8.93
CA TRP A 211 -14.18 -1.27 7.91
C TRP A 211 -14.41 -0.71 6.51
N ALA A 212 -15.18 0.37 6.39
CA ALA A 212 -15.40 1.05 5.12
C ALA A 212 -14.10 1.62 4.55
N TYR A 213 -13.14 1.99 5.40
CA TYR A 213 -11.87 2.56 4.97
C TYR A 213 -11.05 1.65 4.04
N PRO A 214 -10.62 0.42 4.42
CA PRO A 214 -9.90 -0.47 3.51
C PRO A 214 -10.73 -0.86 2.27
N VAL A 215 -12.06 -0.99 2.40
CA VAL A 215 -12.92 -1.26 1.24
C VAL A 215 -12.89 -0.09 0.25
N ALA A 216 -13.02 1.14 0.75
CA ALA A 216 -12.88 2.35 -0.06
C ALA A 216 -11.48 2.46 -0.67
N THR A 217 -10.42 2.14 0.07
CA THR A 217 -9.06 2.11 -0.48
C THR A 217 -8.94 1.10 -1.62
N SER A 218 -9.47 -0.12 -1.45
CA SER A 218 -9.48 -1.15 -2.50
C SER A 218 -10.23 -0.70 -3.74
N PHE A 219 -11.38 -0.04 -3.56
CA PHE A 219 -12.13 0.53 -4.67
C PHE A 219 -11.32 1.62 -5.37
N GLY A 220 -10.79 2.59 -4.62
CA GLY A 220 -10.03 3.73 -5.14
C GLY A 220 -8.81 3.33 -5.94
N ILE A 221 -8.04 2.34 -5.50
CA ILE A 221 -6.84 1.89 -6.25
C ILE A 221 -7.19 1.17 -7.56
N VAL A 222 -8.34 0.49 -7.62
CA VAL A 222 -8.79 -0.24 -8.81
C VAL A 222 -9.38 0.73 -9.84
N ILE A 223 -10.29 1.62 -9.43
CA ILE A 223 -10.94 2.55 -10.37
C ILE A 223 -9.96 3.58 -10.97
N THR A 224 -8.88 3.89 -10.24
CA THR A 224 -7.81 4.77 -10.73
C THR A 224 -6.77 4.02 -11.55
N ALA A 225 -6.96 2.71 -11.80
CA ALA A 225 -6.07 1.84 -12.55
C ALA A 225 -4.65 1.75 -11.96
N ASN A 226 -4.51 1.95 -10.65
CA ASN A 226 -3.22 1.85 -9.97
C ASN A 226 -2.87 0.42 -9.55
N HIS A 227 -3.89 -0.43 -9.37
CA HIS A 227 -3.74 -1.80 -8.95
C HIS A 227 -4.80 -2.68 -9.61
N TYR A 228 -4.43 -3.93 -9.87
CA TYR A 228 -5.38 -5.02 -10.08
C TYR A 228 -6.05 -5.38 -8.74
N TRP A 229 -7.25 -5.97 -8.75
CA TRP A 229 -7.87 -6.37 -7.48
C TRP A 229 -7.05 -7.45 -6.75
N VAL A 230 -6.34 -8.30 -7.50
CA VAL A 230 -5.44 -9.34 -6.97
C VAL A 230 -4.25 -8.73 -6.21
N ASP A 231 -3.78 -7.55 -6.60
CA ASP A 231 -2.73 -6.82 -5.85
C ASP A 231 -3.19 -6.49 -4.44
N GLY A 232 -4.48 -6.12 -4.31
CA GLY A 232 -5.14 -5.87 -3.04
C GLY A 232 -5.14 -7.13 -2.17
N LEU A 233 -5.55 -8.26 -2.74
CA LEU A 233 -5.53 -9.55 -2.04
C LEU A 233 -4.11 -9.92 -1.57
N ALA A 234 -3.11 -9.76 -2.43
CA ALA A 234 -1.71 -9.97 -2.08
C ALA A 234 -1.26 -9.06 -0.92
N GLY A 235 -1.70 -7.79 -0.90
CA GLY A 235 -1.49 -6.85 0.20
C GLY A 235 -2.06 -7.34 1.53
N LEU A 236 -3.29 -7.88 1.52
CA LEU A 236 -3.92 -8.45 2.71
C LEU A 236 -3.19 -9.71 3.20
N ILE A 237 -2.71 -10.56 2.30
CA ILE A 237 -1.90 -11.75 2.65
C ILE A 237 -0.60 -11.31 3.34
N VAL A 238 0.11 -10.35 2.76
CA VAL A 238 1.36 -9.80 3.32
C VAL A 238 1.13 -9.12 4.66
N LEU A 239 -0.02 -8.45 4.86
CA LEU A 239 -0.43 -7.95 6.16
C LEU A 239 -0.61 -9.09 7.17
N GLY A 240 -1.34 -10.13 6.82
CA GLY A 240 -1.56 -11.30 7.67
C GLY A 240 -0.26 -11.97 8.12
N VAL A 241 0.66 -12.19 7.17
CA VAL A 241 2.01 -12.71 7.45
C VAL A 241 2.78 -11.78 8.39
N GLY A 242 2.83 -10.48 8.09
CA GLY A 242 3.55 -9.51 8.92
C GLY A 242 3.01 -9.41 10.35
N MET A 243 1.68 -9.43 10.52
CA MET A 243 1.05 -9.45 11.84
C MET A 243 1.32 -10.75 12.61
N ARG A 244 1.44 -11.89 11.91
CA ARG A 244 1.79 -13.16 12.53
C ARG A 244 3.26 -13.23 12.94
N CYS A 245 4.17 -12.75 12.10
CA CYS A 245 5.59 -12.58 12.43
C CYS A 245 5.77 -11.66 13.65
N ALA A 246 5.05 -10.53 13.70
CA ALA A 246 5.10 -9.63 14.84
C ALA A 246 4.63 -10.30 16.14
N GLY A 247 3.57 -11.10 16.09
CA GLY A 247 3.10 -11.87 17.25
C GLY A 247 4.11 -12.94 17.71
N TRP A 248 4.86 -13.55 16.79
CA TRP A 248 5.93 -14.49 17.12
C TRP A 248 7.14 -13.79 17.77
N LEU A 249 7.57 -12.66 17.22
CA LEU A 249 8.64 -11.83 17.77
C LEU A 249 8.30 -11.28 19.16
N GLU A 250 7.02 -10.93 19.40
CA GLU A 250 6.53 -10.51 20.71
C GLU A 250 6.70 -11.64 21.73
N LYS A 251 6.30 -12.88 21.39
CA LYS A 251 6.46 -14.03 22.29
C LYS A 251 7.92 -14.25 22.68
N ILE A 252 8.84 -14.22 21.74
CA ILE A 252 10.28 -14.43 22.00
C ILE A 252 10.85 -13.37 22.95
N ARG A 253 10.44 -12.11 22.81
CA ARG A 253 10.96 -11.01 23.65
C ARG A 253 10.51 -11.08 25.10
N PHE A 254 9.45 -11.84 25.40
CA PHE A 254 8.83 -11.92 26.72
C PHE A 254 8.70 -13.36 27.25
N SER A 255 9.34 -14.32 26.57
CA SER A 255 9.61 -15.68 27.08
C SER A 255 10.96 -15.67 27.77
#